data_AF-A0A358XL95-F1
#
_entry.id   AF-A0A358XL95-F1
#
_cell.length_a   1.000
_cell.length_b   1.000
_cell.length_c   1.000
_cell.angle_alpha   90.00
_cell.angle_beta   90.00
_cell.angle_gamma   90.00
#
_symmetry.space_group_name_H-M   'P 1'
#
loop_
_entity.id
_entity.type
_entity.pdbx_description
1 polymer ?
#
loop_
_entity_poly.entity_id
_entity_poly.type
_entity_poly.pdbx_seq_one_letter_code
_entity_poly.pdbx_strand_id
1 'polypeptide(L)' 'SVLSNFSMSNMERQHIQRVLKHTNGNKAEAARLLEIGIATLYRKIEEYKIQ' A
#
# COMPACT_ATOMS: atom_id res chain seq x y z
N SER A 1 -14.94 4.88 13.31
CA SER A 1 -14.92 6.19 14.01
C SER A 1 -13.95 7.10 13.28
N VAL A 2 -14.10 8.42 13.30
CA VAL A 2 -13.19 9.35 12.58
C VAL A 2 -11.70 9.06 12.89
N LEU A 3 -11.40 8.58 14.10
CA LEU A 3 -10.07 8.14 14.55
C LEU A 3 -9.46 7.01 13.70
N SER A 4 -10.25 6.10 13.13
CA SER A 4 -9.71 5.03 12.28
C SER A 4 -9.12 5.61 11.00
N ASN A 5 -9.71 6.66 10.41
CA ASN A 5 -9.27 7.21 9.12
C ASN A 5 -7.91 7.92 9.20
N PHE A 6 -7.51 8.39 10.39
CA PHE A 6 -6.23 9.07 10.62
C PHE A 6 -5.14 8.14 11.17
N SER A 7 -5.42 6.85 11.35
CA SER A 7 -4.39 5.92 11.81
C SER A 7 -3.29 5.77 10.75
N MET A 8 -2.06 5.60 11.21
CA MET A 8 -0.91 5.33 10.33
C MET A 8 -1.17 4.14 9.41
N SER A 9 -1.80 3.07 9.92
CA SER A 9 -2.17 1.90 9.12
C SER A 9 -3.16 2.23 8.00
N ASN A 10 -4.12 3.12 8.23
CA ASN A 10 -5.04 3.53 7.16
C ASN A 10 -4.37 4.47 6.15
N MET A 11 -3.52 5.38 6.60
CA MET A 11 -2.74 6.23 5.69
C MET A 11 -1.81 5.38 4.81
N GLU A 12 -1.10 4.43 5.41
CA GLU A 12 -0.24 3.47 4.71
C GLU A 12 -1.05 2.65 3.69
N ARG A 13 -2.17 2.04 4.11
CA ARG A 13 -3.07 1.30 3.21
C ARG A 13 -3.53 2.12 2.02
N GLN A 14 -4.01 3.35 2.25
CA GLN A 14 -4.48 4.23 1.17
C GLN A 14 -3.34 4.62 0.24
N HIS A 15 -2.14 4.88 0.78
CA HIS A 15 -0.98 5.24 -0.03
C HIS A 15 -0.57 4.07 -0.93
N ILE A 16 -0.47 2.86 -0.39
CA ILE A 16 -0.18 1.64 -1.16
C ILE A 16 -1.21 1.44 -2.28
N GLN A 17 -2.51 1.56 -1.99
CA GLN A 17 -3.57 1.44 -2.99
C GLN A 17 -3.44 2.47 -4.13
N ARG A 18 -3.13 3.72 -3.80
CA ARG A 18 -2.95 4.79 -4.80
C ARG A 18 -1.75 4.52 -5.71
N VAL A 19 -0.62 4.07 -5.14
CA VAL A 19 0.57 3.76 -5.93
C VAL A 19 0.33 2.53 -6.80
N LEU A 20 -0.28 1.47 -6.28
CA LEU A 20 -0.66 0.30 -7.10
C LEU A 20 -1.57 0.70 -8.26
N LYS A 21 -2.56 1.57 -8.04
CA LYS A 21 -3.40 2.09 -9.12
C LYS A 21 -2.59 2.90 -10.13
N HIS A 22 -1.69 3.77 -9.66
CA HIS A 22 -0.83 4.60 -10.51
C HIS A 22 0.10 3.76 -11.40
N THR A 23 0.60 2.62 -10.90
CA THR A 23 1.48 1.71 -11.64
C THR A 23 0.71 0.62 -12.40
N ASN A 24 -0.61 0.73 -12.54
CA ASN A 24 -1.48 -0.29 -13.14
C ASN A 24 -1.26 -1.70 -12.55
N GLY A 25 -1.03 -1.77 -11.24
CA GLY A 25 -0.83 -3.01 -10.50
C GLY A 25 0.59 -3.59 -10.59
N ASN A 26 1.53 -2.91 -11.24
CA ASN A 26 2.94 -3.32 -11.27
C ASN A 26 3.54 -3.19 -9.86
N LYS A 27 3.71 -4.33 -9.19
CA LYS A 27 4.17 -4.43 -7.80
C LYS A 27 5.65 -4.10 -7.64
N ALA A 28 6.49 -4.40 -8.62
CA ALA A 28 7.90 -4.05 -8.57
C ALA A 28 8.09 -2.53 -8.64
N GLU A 29 7.39 -1.88 -9.58
CA GLU A 29 7.44 -0.42 -9.71
C GLU A 29 6.75 0.28 -8.53
N ALA A 30 5.64 -0.27 -8.03
CA ALA A 30 4.99 0.26 -6.83
C ALA A 30 5.90 0.20 -5.61
N ALA A 31 6.61 -0.93 -5.40
CA ALA A 31 7.56 -1.07 -4.30
C ALA A 31 8.70 -0.06 -4.42
N ARG A 32 9.20 0.19 -5.64
CA ARG A 32 10.21 1.22 -5.92
C ARG A 32 9.70 2.63 -5.56
N LEU A 33 8.49 2.99 -5.96
CA LEU A 33 7.89 4.30 -5.67
C LEU A 33 7.53 4.50 -4.20
N LEU A 34 7.22 3.40 -3.50
CA LEU A 34 6.96 3.40 -2.05
C LEU A 34 8.24 3.32 -1.21
N GLU A 35 9.41 3.18 -1.86
CA GLU A 35 10.71 3.01 -1.20
C GLU A 35 10.76 1.84 -0.21
N ILE A 36 10.11 0.73 -0.55
CA ILE A 36 10.09 -0.51 0.24
C ILE A 36 10.53 -1.71 -0.58
N GLY A 37 10.98 -2.76 0.11
CA GLY A 37 11.24 -4.05 -0.53
C GLY A 37 9.96 -4.67 -1.10
N ILE A 38 10.08 -5.37 -2.24
CA ILE A 38 8.93 -6.02 -2.90
C ILE A 38 8.24 -7.04 -1.98
N ALA A 39 8.99 -7.78 -1.16
CA ALA A 39 8.44 -8.70 -0.17
C ALA A 39 7.60 -7.98 0.90
N THR A 40 8.03 -6.79 1.34
CA THR A 40 7.27 -5.95 2.27
C THR A 40 5.97 -5.49 1.64
N LEU A 41 5.99 -5.07 0.37
CA LEU A 41 4.77 -4.70 -0.34
C LEU A 41 3.77 -5.87 -0.40
N TYR A 42 4.22 -7.08 -0.76
CA TYR A 42 3.35 -8.27 -0.77
C TYR A 42 2.72 -8.53 0.59
N ARG A 43 3.52 -8.50 1.67
CA ARG A 43 3.02 -8.70 3.04
C ARG A 43 1.95 -7.66 3.42
N LYS A 44 2.15 -6.40 3.04
CA LYS A 44 1.21 -5.30 3.31
C LYS A 44 -0.08 -5.41 2.49
N ILE A 45 0.01 -5.87 1.25
CA ILE A 45 -1.17 -6.16 0.40
C ILE A 45 -2.06 -7.21 1.09
N GLU A 46 -1.47 -8.29 1.59
CA GLU A 46 -2.18 -9.34 2.34
C GLU A 46 -2.74 -8.81 3.68
N GLU A 47 -1.91 -8.12 4.48
CA GLU A 47 -2.29 -7.54 5.79
C GLU A 47 -3.51 -6.61 5.67
N TYR A 48 -3.53 -5.77 4.62
CA TYR A 48 -4.58 -4.78 4.39
C TYR A 48 -5.69 -5.22 3.44
N LYS A 49 -5.63 -6.48 2.97
CA LYS A 49 -6.60 -7.05 2.03
C LYS A 49 -6.83 -6.14 0.82
N ILE A 50 -5.73 -5.68 0.23
CA ILE A 50 -5.75 -4.83 -0.97
C ILE A 50 -5.94 -5.74 -2.19
N GLN A 51 -6.94 -5.44 -3.03
CA GLN A 51 -7.26 -6.16 -4.25
C GLN A 51 -6.42 -5.66 -5.43
#